data_AF-A0A317JNC4-F1
#
_entry.id   AF-A0A317JNC4-F1
#
_cell.length_a   1.000
_cell.length_b   1.000
_cell.length_c   1.000
_cell.angle_alpha   90.00
_cell.angle_beta   90.00
_cell.angle_gamma   90.00
#
_symmetry.space_group_name_H-M   'P 1'
#
loop_
_entity.id
_entity.type
_entity.pdbx_description
1 polymer ?
#
loop_
_entity_poly.entity_id
_entity_poly.type
_entity_poly.pdbx_seq_one_letter_code
_entity_poly.pdbx_strand_id
1 'polypeptide(L)'
;MMNFIVQNRAILSSILFTLITGQVSNARDEAHGGRSPIPHFDLDMTGAEWEKVLKGPTGPTFPIQSPLDEVLRFGKRNLDWLRVINDHRDDKVSFTSEATQAAHPIDDPIEYNETLIMQAYGDLIQHLPARMRAVLVEQAPMTEDPGLDLLEYLSWGRKADVVYQKAARWLIMQRYLDYLKSRRSEDVRGYYNLRKDTEREEHFAEFNSLSDAQKKTYSDWLLGICMNARQTQEDCAQELKQAILDQKVNSFYAKYFHDAEDNWNSFFDIPQDRKYPEILWDSRQPNLTRIAFMEPETEERRQFLQSNIQDEWRWLGWALQIDFSPSRGVLVKWQEGITPHVDHFSNTIFMDANSPLTEYNVRWTIRHEFGHILGFPDCYLEFYDEDRAVMVQYQLDITDLMCSRRGKLKERHWLELQRNYLH
;
A
#
# COMPACT_ATOMS: atom_id res chain seq x y z
N MET A 1 -10.86 -59.87 57.39
CA MET A 1 -12.05 -59.00 57.28
C MET A 1 -11.56 -57.70 56.66
N MET A 2 -11.95 -57.41 55.40
CA MET A 2 -11.70 -56.15 54.64
C MET A 2 -10.22 -55.81 54.32
N ASN A 3 -9.76 -55.26 53.20
CA ASN A 3 -10.27 -54.76 51.90
C ASN A 3 -9.04 -54.79 50.93
N PHE A 4 -9.14 -55.29 49.69
CA PHE A 4 -9.36 -54.52 48.44
C PHE A 4 -8.60 -53.19 48.31
N ILE A 5 -7.77 -53.12 47.25
CA ILE A 5 -7.43 -52.00 46.34
C ILE A 5 -5.91 -51.94 46.07
N VAL A 6 -5.47 -52.61 44.98
CA VAL A 6 -4.36 -52.13 44.14
C VAL A 6 -4.73 -52.46 42.69
N GLN A 7 -5.39 -51.50 42.03
CA GLN A 7 -5.59 -51.51 40.58
C GLN A 7 -5.45 -50.08 40.06
N ASN A 8 -4.77 -49.97 38.92
CA ASN A 8 -4.79 -48.87 37.96
C ASN A 8 -4.12 -47.54 38.36
N ARG A 9 -2.79 -47.50 38.15
CA ARG A 9 -2.09 -46.30 37.68
C ARG A 9 -1.39 -46.59 36.35
N ALA A 10 -2.21 -46.83 35.33
CA ALA A 10 -1.83 -46.73 33.94
C ALA A 10 -3.07 -46.18 33.22
N ILE A 11 -2.88 -45.26 32.27
CA ILE A 11 -3.91 -44.46 31.57
C ILE A 11 -4.27 -43.15 32.31
N LEU A 12 -3.38 -42.15 32.22
CA LEU A 12 -3.72 -40.72 32.31
C LEU A 12 -2.52 -39.86 31.88
N SER A 13 -1.94 -40.15 30.71
CA SER A 13 -0.94 -39.27 30.08
C SER A 13 -1.08 -39.17 28.55
N SER A 14 -2.24 -39.55 27.99
CA SER A 14 -2.47 -39.47 26.54
C SER A 14 -3.77 -38.76 26.14
N ILE A 15 -4.38 -37.97 27.03
CA ILE A 15 -5.58 -37.15 26.70
C ILE A 15 -5.41 -35.71 27.21
N LEU A 16 -4.21 -35.14 27.08
CA LEU A 16 -3.97 -33.72 27.37
C LEU A 16 -3.05 -33.05 26.36
N PHE A 17 -3.00 -33.57 25.12
CA PHE A 17 -2.18 -33.01 24.03
C PHE A 17 -2.94 -32.84 22.71
N THR A 18 -4.28 -32.80 22.75
CA THR A 18 -5.12 -32.69 21.54
C THR A 18 -6.25 -31.66 21.68
N LEU A 19 -6.05 -30.59 22.46
CA LEU A 19 -7.05 -29.52 22.65
C LEU A 19 -6.43 -28.10 22.76
N ILE A 20 -5.24 -27.86 22.18
CA ILE A 20 -4.61 -26.51 22.08
C ILE A 20 -4.21 -26.18 20.63
N THR A 21 -4.93 -26.68 19.63
CA THR A 21 -4.69 -26.33 18.21
C THR A 21 -5.94 -25.85 17.46
N GLY A 22 -7.00 -25.47 18.19
CA GLY A 22 -8.32 -25.23 17.58
C GLY A 22 -8.90 -23.82 17.66
N GLN A 23 -8.18 -22.81 18.17
CA GLN A 23 -8.79 -21.49 18.44
C GLN A 23 -7.88 -20.27 18.20
N VAL A 24 -6.90 -20.35 17.28
CA VAL A 24 -6.16 -19.15 16.83
C VAL A 24 -6.76 -18.53 15.55
N SER A 25 -7.73 -19.18 14.92
CA SER A 25 -8.25 -18.79 13.61
C SER A 25 -9.26 -17.62 13.58
N ASN A 26 -9.60 -16.98 14.72
CA ASN A 26 -10.63 -15.91 14.75
C ASN A 26 -10.13 -14.54 15.22
N ALA A 27 -8.83 -14.36 15.49
CA ALA A 27 -8.27 -13.03 15.77
C ALA A 27 -7.98 -12.22 14.49
N ARG A 28 -8.46 -12.65 13.32
CA ARG A 28 -8.42 -11.88 12.07
C ARG A 28 -9.53 -10.82 12.06
N ASP A 29 -10.67 -11.11 12.71
CA ASP A 29 -11.88 -10.29 12.60
C ASP A 29 -12.23 -9.49 13.87
N GLU A 30 -11.85 -9.92 15.08
CA GLU A 30 -12.14 -9.13 16.29
C GLU A 30 -11.09 -8.04 16.59
N ALA A 31 -9.86 -8.16 16.07
CA ALA A 31 -8.83 -7.12 16.20
C ALA A 31 -8.94 -6.04 15.10
N HIS A 32 -9.60 -6.33 13.97
CA HIS A 32 -9.76 -5.40 12.84
C HIS A 32 -11.22 -5.21 12.36
N GLY A 33 -12.20 -5.74 13.09
CA GLY A 33 -13.58 -5.23 13.05
C GLY A 33 -13.67 -3.78 13.53
N GLY A 34 -12.62 -3.28 14.18
CA GLY A 34 -12.34 -1.85 14.31
C GLY A 34 -11.63 -1.33 13.06
N ARG A 35 -12.25 -0.37 12.38
CA ARG A 35 -11.65 0.41 11.30
C ARG A 35 -10.19 0.75 11.64
N SER A 36 -9.28 0.60 10.66
CA SER A 36 -7.88 1.02 10.82
C SER A 36 -7.83 2.41 11.46
N PRO A 37 -6.99 2.62 12.51
CA PRO A 37 -6.89 3.93 13.15
C PRO A 37 -6.24 4.97 12.23
N ILE A 38 -5.59 4.51 11.15
CA ILE A 38 -4.95 5.35 10.14
C ILE A 38 -5.96 5.60 9.01
N PRO A 39 -6.25 6.87 8.67
CA PRO A 39 -6.93 7.18 7.41
C PRO A 39 -6.16 6.56 6.23
N HIS A 40 -6.87 6.09 5.21
CA HIS A 40 -6.23 5.59 4.01
C HIS A 40 -5.48 6.74 3.29
N PHE A 41 -4.20 6.49 2.97
CA PHE A 41 -3.33 7.40 2.22
C PHE A 41 -2.52 6.58 1.20
N ASP A 42 -2.74 6.83 -0.09
CA ASP A 42 -1.92 6.27 -1.17
C ASP A 42 -0.42 6.43 -0.85
N LEU A 43 0.40 5.42 -1.18
CA LEU A 43 1.86 5.55 -1.04
C LEU A 43 2.45 6.61 -1.97
N ASP A 44 1.80 6.85 -3.11
CA ASP A 44 2.27 7.69 -4.21
C ASP A 44 1.52 9.05 -4.27
N MET A 45 0.95 9.52 -3.14
CA MET A 45 0.34 10.85 -3.06
C MET A 45 1.35 11.94 -3.46
N THR A 46 0.92 12.81 -4.36
CA THR A 46 1.66 13.98 -4.82
C THR A 46 1.81 15.02 -3.71
N GLY A 47 2.76 15.95 -3.85
CA GLY A 47 2.87 17.06 -2.91
C GLY A 47 1.60 17.91 -2.82
N ALA A 48 0.88 18.11 -3.93
CA ALA A 48 -0.38 18.84 -3.91
C ALA A 48 -1.46 18.11 -3.08
N GLU A 49 -1.51 16.78 -3.13
CA GLU A 49 -2.42 15.98 -2.29
C GLU A 49 -2.01 16.05 -0.81
N TRP A 50 -0.72 15.95 -0.49
CA TRP A 50 -0.22 16.14 0.88
C TRP A 50 -0.46 17.54 1.44
N GLU A 51 -0.34 18.59 0.61
CA GLU A 51 -0.66 19.97 1.01
C GLU A 51 -2.12 20.08 1.49
N LYS A 52 -3.05 19.36 0.83
CA LYS A 52 -4.46 19.29 1.23
C LYS A 52 -4.63 18.52 2.54
N VAL A 53 -4.01 17.35 2.67
CA VAL A 53 -4.07 16.53 3.90
C VAL A 53 -3.55 17.30 5.12
N LEU A 54 -2.43 18.02 4.97
CA LEU A 54 -1.83 18.81 6.05
C LEU A 54 -2.71 19.99 6.49
N LYS A 55 -3.50 20.57 5.58
CA LYS A 55 -4.47 21.64 5.90
C LYS A 55 -5.82 21.11 6.39
N GLY A 56 -6.10 19.84 6.14
CA GLY A 56 -7.38 19.19 6.44
C GLY A 56 -7.51 18.77 7.91
N PRO A 57 -8.67 18.18 8.28
CA PRO A 57 -8.94 17.71 9.64
C PRO A 57 -8.01 16.57 10.08
N THR A 58 -7.43 15.85 9.12
CA THR A 58 -6.41 14.82 9.36
C THR A 58 -5.02 15.39 9.56
N GLY A 59 -4.81 16.68 9.36
CA GLY A 59 -3.52 17.34 9.59
C GLY A 59 -3.04 17.21 11.05
N PRO A 60 -1.75 17.47 11.32
CA PRO A 60 -1.27 17.55 12.70
C PRO A 60 -1.97 18.72 13.42
N THR A 61 -2.67 18.43 14.53
CA THR A 61 -3.42 19.43 15.32
C THR A 61 -2.55 20.21 16.31
N PHE A 62 -1.29 19.82 16.46
CA PHE A 62 -0.35 20.46 17.37
C PHE A 62 0.75 21.18 16.58
N PRO A 63 1.23 22.34 17.07
CA PRO A 63 2.45 22.93 16.56
C PRO A 63 3.61 22.02 16.96
N ILE A 64 3.85 20.98 16.18
CA ILE A 64 5.08 20.19 16.29
C ILE A 64 6.16 21.10 15.72
N GLN A 65 6.96 21.70 16.59
CA GLN A 65 8.23 22.28 16.16
C GLN A 65 9.11 21.10 15.74
N SER A 66 9.01 20.72 14.46
CA SER A 66 9.82 19.66 13.87
C SER A 66 10.89 20.31 13.00
N PRO A 67 12.11 19.75 12.96
CA PRO A 67 13.09 20.06 11.91
C PRO A 67 12.49 20.01 10.49
N LEU A 68 11.47 19.18 10.27
CA LEU A 68 10.77 19.04 9.00
C LEU A 68 9.90 20.26 8.61
N ASP A 69 9.65 21.21 9.51
CA ASP A 69 8.90 22.43 9.17
C ASP A 69 9.59 23.23 8.06
N GLU A 70 10.92 23.22 8.03
CA GLU A 70 11.70 23.86 6.96
C GLU A 70 11.50 23.14 5.63
N VAL A 71 11.51 21.80 5.65
CA VAL A 71 11.24 20.95 4.48
C VAL A 71 9.82 21.18 3.96
N LEU A 72 8.83 21.27 4.85
CA LEU A 72 7.44 21.56 4.49
C LEU A 72 7.29 22.94 3.83
N ARG A 73 7.93 23.98 4.40
CA ARG A 73 7.92 25.34 3.81
C ARG A 73 8.58 25.35 2.43
N PHE A 74 9.73 24.69 2.30
CA PHE A 74 10.47 24.56 1.05
C PHE A 74 9.62 23.89 -0.04
N GLY A 75 9.02 22.73 0.26
CA GLY A 75 8.18 21.98 -0.66
C GLY A 75 6.90 22.72 -1.04
N LYS A 76 6.19 23.30 -0.06
CA LYS A 76 5.02 24.14 -0.33
C LYS A 76 5.37 25.30 -1.25
N ARG A 77 6.51 25.96 -1.03
CA ARG A 77 6.96 27.07 -1.87
C ARG A 77 7.25 26.63 -3.30
N ASN A 78 7.74 25.41 -3.49
CA ASN A 78 7.93 24.82 -4.81
C ASN A 78 6.59 24.56 -5.53
N LEU A 79 5.58 24.04 -4.81
CA LEU A 79 4.21 23.87 -5.34
C LEU A 79 3.54 25.22 -5.67
N ASP A 80 3.68 26.22 -4.79
CA ASP A 80 3.18 27.58 -5.04
C ASP A 80 3.82 28.17 -6.31
N TRP A 81 5.13 27.96 -6.51
CA TRP A 81 5.82 28.46 -7.70
C TRP A 81 5.36 27.75 -8.98
N LEU A 82 5.16 26.43 -8.93
CA LEU A 82 4.57 25.69 -10.04
C LEU A 82 3.18 26.24 -10.41
N ARG A 83 2.36 26.61 -9.41
CA ARG A 83 1.06 27.27 -9.65
C ARG A 83 1.24 28.61 -10.37
N VAL A 84 2.16 29.47 -9.93
CA VAL A 84 2.47 30.76 -10.59
C VAL A 84 2.89 30.57 -12.06
N ILE A 85 3.76 29.58 -12.33
CA ILE A 85 4.16 29.24 -13.69
C ILE A 85 2.95 28.78 -14.50
N ASN A 86 2.15 27.88 -13.94
CA ASN A 86 0.97 27.34 -14.60
C ASN A 86 -0.09 28.39 -14.88
N ASP A 87 -0.31 29.38 -14.02
CA ASP A 87 -1.31 30.44 -14.23
C ASP A 87 -1.08 31.23 -15.54
N HIS A 88 0.15 31.22 -16.08
CA HIS A 88 0.55 31.92 -17.30
C HIS A 88 0.75 31.00 -18.51
N ARG A 89 0.43 29.70 -18.39
CA ARG A 89 0.55 28.71 -19.47
C ARG A 89 -0.80 28.21 -19.94
N ASP A 90 -0.94 27.95 -21.24
CA ASP A 90 -2.08 27.18 -21.76
C ASP A 90 -1.87 25.68 -21.49
N ASP A 91 -0.64 25.20 -21.68
CA ASP A 91 -0.19 23.84 -21.40
C ASP A 91 0.35 23.73 -19.98
N LYS A 92 -0.57 23.50 -19.03
CA LYS A 92 -0.21 23.32 -17.61
C LYS A 92 0.75 22.14 -17.46
N VAL A 93 1.77 22.31 -16.62
CA VAL A 93 2.76 21.29 -16.28
C VAL A 93 2.57 20.80 -14.84
N SER A 94 3.07 19.60 -14.53
CA SER A 94 3.01 19.02 -13.19
C SER A 94 4.35 18.37 -12.84
N PHE A 95 4.63 18.26 -11.54
CA PHE A 95 5.72 17.42 -11.05
C PHE A 95 5.42 15.92 -11.22
N THR A 96 4.18 15.55 -11.51
CA THR A 96 3.81 14.16 -11.79
C THR A 96 3.17 14.01 -13.16
N SER A 97 3.45 12.88 -13.80
CA SER A 97 2.93 12.47 -15.10
C SER A 97 2.99 10.95 -15.16
N GLU A 98 2.32 10.32 -16.11
CA GLU A 98 2.42 8.87 -16.33
C GLU A 98 3.88 8.39 -16.42
N ALA A 99 4.73 9.15 -17.12
CA ALA A 99 6.14 8.81 -17.32
C ALA A 99 7.02 9.06 -16.09
N THR A 100 6.55 9.82 -15.11
CA THR A 100 7.33 10.24 -13.94
C THR A 100 6.77 9.75 -12.62
N GLN A 101 5.75 8.90 -12.64
CA GLN A 101 5.27 8.20 -11.44
C GLN A 101 6.41 7.39 -10.83
N ALA A 102 6.60 7.55 -9.53
CA ALA A 102 7.50 6.69 -8.79
C ALA A 102 6.89 5.29 -8.69
N ALA A 103 7.75 4.28 -8.57
CA ALA A 103 7.36 2.94 -8.17
C ALA A 103 8.30 2.49 -7.08
N HIS A 104 7.77 1.73 -6.14
CA HIS A 104 8.47 1.30 -4.94
C HIS A 104 8.38 -0.21 -4.85
N PRO A 105 9.11 -0.95 -5.69
CA PRO A 105 9.00 -2.39 -5.73
C PRO A 105 9.40 -3.01 -4.38
N ILE A 106 8.83 -4.16 -4.07
CA ILE A 106 9.12 -4.94 -2.86
C ILE A 106 10.62 -5.21 -2.60
N ASP A 107 11.43 -5.26 -3.67
CA ASP A 107 12.88 -5.45 -3.63
C ASP A 107 13.69 -4.18 -3.33
N ASP A 108 13.07 -3.00 -3.47
CA ASP A 108 13.67 -1.69 -3.21
C ASP A 108 12.66 -0.82 -2.44
N PRO A 109 12.37 -1.19 -1.18
CA PRO A 109 11.40 -0.47 -0.36
C PRO A 109 11.91 0.94 -0.06
N ILE A 110 10.99 1.91 0.06
CA ILE A 110 11.37 3.21 0.61
C ILE A 110 11.51 3.08 2.10
N GLU A 111 12.60 3.65 2.59
CA GLU A 111 12.79 3.92 4.01
C GLU A 111 12.80 5.41 4.27
N TYR A 112 12.11 5.82 5.33
CA TYR A 112 12.07 7.21 5.72
C TYR A 112 11.86 7.39 7.23
N ASN A 113 12.53 8.40 7.77
CA ASN A 113 12.33 8.96 9.10
C ASN A 113 12.82 10.41 9.08
N GLU A 114 12.67 11.13 10.18
CA GLU A 114 13.11 12.53 10.26
C GLU A 114 14.59 12.71 9.83
N THR A 115 15.49 11.86 10.31
CA THR A 115 16.93 11.92 9.99
C THR A 115 17.21 11.75 8.49
N LEU A 116 16.66 10.70 7.86
CA LEU A 116 16.85 10.41 6.44
C LEU A 116 16.25 11.52 5.55
N ILE A 117 15.11 12.09 5.97
CA ILE A 117 14.46 13.19 5.25
C ILE A 117 15.32 14.45 5.32
N MET A 118 15.83 14.80 6.51
CA MET A 118 16.71 15.96 6.68
C MET A 118 18.03 15.81 5.92
N GLN A 119 18.58 14.60 5.87
CA GLN A 119 19.77 14.31 5.05
C GLN A 119 19.47 14.55 3.57
N ALA A 120 18.39 13.95 3.04
CA ALA A 120 17.99 14.13 1.64
C ALA A 120 17.70 15.59 1.30
N TYR A 121 17.11 16.35 2.24
CA TYR A 121 16.87 17.78 2.10
C TYR A 121 18.19 18.57 2.03
N GLY A 122 19.13 18.31 2.94
CA GLY A 122 20.44 18.96 2.95
C GLY A 122 21.22 18.71 1.66
N ASP A 123 21.25 17.45 1.20
CA ASP A 123 21.90 17.05 -0.05
C ASP A 123 21.24 17.74 -1.25
N LEU A 124 19.90 17.82 -1.28
CA LEU A 124 19.16 18.51 -2.33
C LEU A 124 19.53 20.00 -2.40
N ILE A 125 19.51 20.71 -1.26
CA ILE A 125 19.81 22.14 -1.22
C ILE A 125 21.22 22.40 -1.76
N GLN A 126 22.22 21.58 -1.39
CA GLN A 126 23.60 21.77 -1.83
C GLN A 126 23.75 21.79 -3.36
N HIS A 127 22.94 21.00 -4.07
CA HIS A 127 23.02 20.83 -5.52
C HIS A 127 21.95 21.61 -6.29
N LEU A 128 21.04 22.31 -5.59
CA LEU A 128 19.94 23.03 -6.21
C LEU A 128 20.45 24.17 -7.11
N PRO A 129 19.89 24.36 -8.33
CA PRO A 129 20.26 25.47 -9.19
C PRO A 129 20.12 26.80 -8.46
N ALA A 130 21.05 27.74 -8.69
CA ALA A 130 21.11 29.01 -7.96
C ALA A 130 19.77 29.77 -8.01
N ARG A 131 19.09 29.77 -9.16
CA ARG A 131 17.78 30.41 -9.31
C ARG A 131 16.70 29.76 -8.46
N MET A 132 16.65 28.43 -8.42
CA MET A 132 15.71 27.71 -7.55
C MET A 132 16.05 27.88 -6.08
N ARG A 133 17.33 27.90 -5.69
CA ARG A 133 17.74 28.19 -4.31
C ARG A 133 17.29 29.57 -3.86
N ALA A 134 17.50 30.58 -4.70
CA ALA A 134 17.07 31.95 -4.40
C ALA A 134 15.57 32.02 -4.14
N VAL A 135 14.75 31.36 -4.97
CA VAL A 135 13.30 31.33 -4.77
C VAL A 135 12.94 30.47 -3.57
N LEU A 136 13.32 29.19 -3.54
CA LEU A 136 12.81 28.20 -2.59
C LEU A 136 13.38 28.32 -1.17
N VAL A 137 14.62 28.82 -1.03
CA VAL A 137 15.32 28.91 0.27
C VAL A 137 15.45 30.35 0.72
N GLU A 138 15.96 31.23 -0.15
CA GLU A 138 16.22 32.66 0.17
C GLU A 138 14.99 33.55 0.02
N GLN A 139 13.84 32.96 -0.33
CA GLN A 139 12.54 33.61 -0.44
C GLN A 139 12.45 34.74 -1.47
N ALA A 140 13.29 34.71 -2.51
CA ALA A 140 13.14 35.60 -3.66
C ALA A 140 11.75 35.44 -4.31
N PRO A 141 11.19 36.50 -4.93
CA PRO A 141 9.87 36.43 -5.55
C PRO A 141 9.74 35.29 -6.57
N MET A 142 8.59 34.62 -6.57
CA MET A 142 8.23 33.66 -7.61
C MET A 142 7.99 34.39 -8.93
N THR A 143 8.43 33.79 -10.03
CA THR A 143 8.29 34.35 -11.39
C THR A 143 7.61 33.35 -12.32
N GLU A 144 6.91 33.83 -13.34
CA GLU A 144 6.30 32.98 -14.39
C GLU A 144 7.35 32.21 -15.21
N ASP A 145 8.54 32.79 -15.37
CA ASP A 145 9.72 32.13 -15.95
C ASP A 145 10.62 31.61 -14.81
N PRO A 146 10.89 30.29 -14.74
CA PRO A 146 11.77 29.74 -13.71
C PRO A 146 13.23 30.16 -13.87
N GLY A 147 13.63 30.77 -14.98
CA GLY A 147 15.01 31.13 -15.30
C GLY A 147 15.90 29.90 -15.55
N LEU A 148 15.28 28.79 -15.93
CA LEU A 148 15.87 27.49 -16.26
C LEU A 148 15.11 26.92 -17.46
N ASP A 149 15.71 25.94 -18.14
CA ASP A 149 14.94 25.10 -19.06
C ASP A 149 13.77 24.44 -18.30
N LEU A 150 12.60 24.35 -18.93
CA LEU A 150 11.40 23.85 -18.26
C LEU A 150 11.56 22.40 -17.77
N LEU A 151 12.21 21.54 -18.55
CA LEU A 151 12.44 20.15 -18.16
C LEU A 151 13.46 20.08 -17.01
N GLU A 152 14.45 20.96 -17.02
CA GLU A 152 15.39 21.11 -15.89
C GLU A 152 14.66 21.55 -14.62
N TYR A 153 13.82 22.59 -14.70
CA TYR A 153 12.97 23.04 -13.58
C TYR A 153 12.10 21.90 -13.05
N LEU A 154 11.38 21.19 -13.93
CA LEU A 154 10.52 20.07 -13.52
C LEU A 154 11.32 18.90 -12.93
N SER A 155 12.55 18.67 -13.38
CA SER A 155 13.42 17.65 -12.79
C SER A 155 13.82 17.99 -11.35
N TRP A 156 14.23 19.23 -11.09
CA TRP A 156 14.59 19.66 -9.73
C TRP A 156 13.37 19.86 -8.83
N GLY A 157 12.29 20.40 -9.39
CA GLY A 157 11.00 20.56 -8.71
C GLY A 157 10.44 19.23 -8.24
N ARG A 158 10.59 18.16 -9.03
CA ARG A 158 10.26 16.78 -8.59
C ARG A 158 11.09 16.31 -7.41
N LYS A 159 12.40 16.55 -7.39
CA LYS A 159 13.25 16.17 -6.24
C LYS A 159 12.81 16.91 -4.98
N ALA A 160 12.48 18.19 -5.10
CA ALA A 160 11.92 18.98 -3.99
C ALA A 160 10.56 18.43 -3.52
N ASP A 161 9.70 18.05 -4.46
CA ASP A 161 8.40 17.45 -4.17
C ASP A 161 8.54 16.10 -3.45
N VAL A 162 9.46 15.23 -3.84
CA VAL A 162 9.70 13.93 -3.17
C VAL A 162 10.12 14.11 -1.71
N VAL A 163 11.02 15.05 -1.41
CA VAL A 163 11.44 15.32 -0.03
C VAL A 163 10.28 15.88 0.79
N TYR A 164 9.46 16.74 0.18
CA TYR A 164 8.24 17.29 0.78
C TYR A 164 7.20 16.20 1.11
N GLN A 165 6.92 15.30 0.16
CA GLN A 165 5.98 14.18 0.34
C GLN A 165 6.41 13.29 1.52
N LYS A 166 7.70 12.92 1.60
CA LYS A 166 8.23 12.12 2.72
C LYS A 166 8.10 12.84 4.06
N ALA A 167 8.38 14.15 4.10
CA ALA A 167 8.19 14.97 5.30
C ALA A 167 6.74 15.02 5.76
N ALA A 168 5.82 15.31 4.82
CA ALA A 168 4.39 15.35 5.09
C ALA A 168 3.87 14.00 5.59
N ARG A 169 4.24 12.92 4.91
CA ARG A 169 3.87 11.55 5.30
C ARG A 169 4.40 11.21 6.69
N TRP A 170 5.69 11.42 6.97
CA TRP A 170 6.25 11.16 8.31
C TRP A 170 5.49 11.89 9.42
N LEU A 171 5.24 13.20 9.24
CA LEU A 171 4.56 14.01 10.25
C LEU A 171 3.13 13.52 10.53
N ILE A 172 2.44 13.00 9.52
CA ILE A 172 1.10 12.42 9.63
C ILE A 172 1.16 11.03 10.26
N MET A 173 2.12 10.19 9.84
CA MET A 173 2.18 8.77 10.18
C MET A 173 2.82 8.50 11.55
N GLN A 174 3.71 9.37 12.04
CA GLN A 174 4.43 9.15 13.30
C GLN A 174 3.52 9.06 14.54
N ARG A 175 2.28 9.57 14.49
CA ARG A 175 1.32 9.40 15.60
C ARG A 175 0.73 7.99 15.68
N TYR A 176 0.96 7.17 14.65
CA TYR A 176 0.45 5.81 14.54
C TYR A 176 1.58 4.76 14.63
N LEU A 177 2.75 5.13 15.16
CA LEU A 177 3.91 4.24 15.22
C LEU A 177 3.61 2.90 15.90
N ASP A 178 2.85 2.88 17.00
CA ASP A 178 2.53 1.62 17.69
C ASP A 178 1.70 0.67 16.83
N TYR A 179 0.74 1.20 16.06
CA TYR A 179 -0.02 0.40 15.10
C TYR A 179 0.86 -0.01 13.91
N LEU A 180 1.69 0.89 13.39
CA LEU A 180 2.60 0.59 12.28
C LEU A 180 3.68 -0.42 12.67
N LYS A 181 4.08 -0.51 13.94
CA LYS A 181 4.94 -1.58 14.47
C LYS A 181 4.27 -2.94 14.36
N SER A 182 2.98 -3.06 14.71
CA SER A 182 2.28 -4.35 14.64
C SER A 182 2.13 -4.83 13.19
N ARG A 183 2.03 -3.90 12.24
CA ARG A 183 2.03 -4.21 10.80
C ARG A 183 3.33 -4.80 10.27
N ARG A 184 4.43 -4.81 11.05
CA ARG A 184 5.65 -5.56 10.67
C ARG A 184 5.36 -7.05 10.48
N SER A 185 4.36 -7.60 11.18
CA SER A 185 3.92 -8.98 10.96
C SER A 185 3.31 -9.21 9.57
N GLU A 186 2.91 -8.15 8.86
CA GLU A 186 2.42 -8.20 7.48
C GLU A 186 3.54 -8.14 6.44
N ASP A 187 4.83 -8.00 6.83
CA ASP A 187 5.95 -7.93 5.88
C ASP A 187 6.14 -9.26 5.15
N VAL A 188 5.81 -9.29 3.86
CA VAL A 188 5.81 -10.48 3.02
C VAL A 188 7.10 -10.67 2.20
N ARG A 189 8.11 -9.82 2.41
CA ARG A 189 9.41 -9.93 1.70
C ARG A 189 10.10 -11.28 1.91
N GLY A 190 9.94 -11.89 3.09
CA GLY A 190 10.45 -13.23 3.37
C GLY A 190 9.85 -14.29 2.44
N TYR A 191 8.51 -14.33 2.34
CA TYR A 191 7.79 -15.23 1.43
C TYR A 191 8.18 -14.97 -0.03
N TYR A 192 8.16 -13.71 -0.45
CA TYR A 192 8.47 -13.30 -1.81
C TYR A 192 9.83 -13.81 -2.29
N ASN A 193 10.87 -13.64 -1.47
CA ASN A 193 12.23 -14.06 -1.82
C ASN A 193 12.39 -15.58 -1.78
N LEU A 194 11.88 -16.24 -0.72
CA LEU A 194 11.99 -17.69 -0.57
C LEU A 194 11.23 -18.50 -1.62
N ARG A 195 10.15 -17.94 -2.19
CA ARG A 195 9.43 -18.56 -3.30
C ARG A 195 10.19 -18.48 -4.63
N LYS A 196 11.00 -17.43 -4.82
CA LYS A 196 11.77 -17.20 -6.05
C LYS A 196 13.10 -17.95 -6.06
N ASP A 197 13.61 -18.30 -4.90
CA ASP A 197 14.86 -19.02 -4.76
C ASP A 197 14.71 -20.50 -5.14
N THR A 198 15.31 -20.86 -6.28
CA THR A 198 15.33 -22.24 -6.80
C THR A 198 16.32 -23.15 -6.10
N GLU A 199 17.29 -22.61 -5.37
CA GLU A 199 18.34 -23.35 -4.66
C GLU A 199 18.05 -23.45 -3.15
N ARG A 200 16.89 -22.95 -2.70
CA ARG A 200 16.47 -22.87 -1.30
C ARG A 200 16.64 -24.18 -0.54
N GLU A 201 16.21 -25.31 -1.11
CA GLU A 201 16.24 -26.60 -0.41
C GLU A 201 17.66 -27.07 -0.11
N GLU A 202 18.59 -26.87 -1.05
CA GLU A 202 20.01 -27.16 -0.91
C GLU A 202 20.65 -26.22 0.12
N HIS A 203 20.41 -24.91 0.00
CA HIS A 203 20.89 -23.93 0.96
C HIS A 203 20.39 -24.19 2.39
N PHE A 204 19.17 -24.70 2.56
CA PHE A 204 18.63 -25.07 3.88
C PHE A 204 19.21 -26.39 4.41
N ALA A 205 19.48 -27.37 3.55
CA ALA A 205 20.16 -28.60 3.93
C ALA A 205 21.61 -28.33 4.37
N GLU A 206 22.27 -27.38 3.73
CA GLU A 206 23.67 -27.03 3.95
C GLU A 206 23.86 -25.71 4.69
N PHE A 207 22.86 -25.26 5.45
CA PHE A 207 22.80 -23.91 6.04
C PHE A 207 24.07 -23.52 6.82
N ASN A 208 24.65 -24.46 7.57
CA ASN A 208 25.85 -24.21 8.37
C ASN A 208 27.13 -24.01 7.54
N SER A 209 27.14 -24.44 6.27
CA SER A 209 28.25 -24.27 5.33
C SER A 209 28.19 -22.95 4.55
N LEU A 210 27.03 -22.29 4.52
CA LEU A 210 26.83 -21.01 3.84
C LEU A 210 27.74 -19.91 4.41
N SER A 211 28.03 -18.91 3.58
CA SER A 211 28.71 -17.68 4.04
C SER A 211 27.87 -16.94 5.08
N ASP A 212 28.51 -16.13 5.92
CA ASP A 212 27.80 -15.36 6.96
C ASP A 212 26.75 -14.40 6.36
N ALA A 213 27.03 -13.84 5.18
CA ALA A 213 26.09 -13.00 4.46
C ALA A 213 24.84 -13.80 4.03
N GLN A 214 25.03 -14.99 3.43
CA GLN A 214 23.92 -15.86 3.04
C GLN A 214 23.12 -16.34 4.26
N LYS A 215 23.79 -16.76 5.34
CA LYS A 215 23.13 -17.16 6.59
C LYS A 215 22.25 -16.03 7.11
N LYS A 216 22.78 -14.80 7.17
CA LYS A 216 22.01 -13.63 7.59
C LYS A 216 20.79 -13.41 6.68
N THR A 217 20.98 -13.39 5.36
CA THR A 217 19.89 -13.19 4.40
C THR A 217 18.78 -14.23 4.56
N TYR A 218 19.13 -15.53 4.61
CA TYR A 218 18.14 -16.58 4.81
C TYR A 218 17.49 -16.53 6.18
N SER A 219 18.23 -16.19 7.24
CA SER A 219 17.65 -15.99 8.56
C SER A 219 16.63 -14.85 8.54
N ASP A 220 16.95 -13.71 7.93
CA ASP A 220 16.01 -12.59 7.84
C ASP A 220 14.72 -12.98 7.10
N TRP A 221 14.83 -13.72 5.99
CA TRP A 221 13.66 -14.20 5.24
C TRP A 221 12.82 -15.23 6.02
N LEU A 222 13.48 -16.16 6.71
CA LEU A 222 12.83 -17.19 7.52
C LEU A 222 12.12 -16.58 8.74
N LEU A 223 12.72 -15.57 9.37
CA LEU A 223 12.06 -14.80 10.44
C LEU A 223 10.83 -14.09 9.91
N GLY A 224 10.90 -13.50 8.72
CA GLY A 224 9.75 -12.84 8.07
C GLY A 224 8.55 -13.77 7.92
N ILE A 225 8.74 -14.97 7.35
CA ILE A 225 7.62 -15.93 7.19
C ILE A 225 7.06 -16.43 8.53
N CYS A 226 7.91 -16.56 9.56
CA CYS A 226 7.46 -16.92 10.90
C CYS A 226 6.62 -15.79 11.54
N MET A 227 7.01 -14.53 11.35
CA MET A 227 6.25 -13.39 11.83
C MET A 227 4.90 -13.23 11.14
N ASN A 228 4.77 -13.65 9.87
CA ASN A 228 3.47 -13.69 9.17
C ASN A 228 2.46 -14.63 9.87
N ALA A 229 2.94 -15.64 10.61
CA ALA A 229 2.13 -16.50 11.47
C ALA A 229 1.82 -15.90 12.86
N ARG A 230 1.96 -14.57 13.00
CA ARG A 230 1.66 -13.78 14.22
C ARG A 230 2.49 -14.16 15.44
N GLN A 231 3.66 -14.73 15.20
CA GLN A 231 4.63 -14.98 16.25
C GLN A 231 5.41 -13.70 16.56
N THR A 232 5.90 -13.59 17.79
CA THR A 232 6.79 -12.47 18.13
C THR A 232 8.15 -12.68 17.47
N GLN A 233 8.88 -11.58 17.21
CA GLN A 233 10.23 -11.65 16.66
C GLN A 233 11.17 -12.47 17.56
N GLU A 234 11.03 -12.37 18.88
CA GLU A 234 11.82 -13.12 19.85
C GLU A 234 11.56 -14.62 19.75
N ASP A 235 10.28 -15.04 19.72
CA ASP A 235 9.91 -16.45 19.58
C ASP A 235 10.41 -17.03 18.24
N CYS A 236 10.23 -16.29 17.14
CA CYS A 236 10.74 -16.68 15.83
C CYS A 236 12.27 -16.83 15.82
N ALA A 237 12.99 -15.89 16.44
CA ALA A 237 14.45 -15.94 16.52
C ALA A 237 14.94 -17.13 17.34
N GLN A 238 14.30 -17.41 18.47
CA GLN A 238 14.64 -18.57 19.30
C GLN A 238 14.36 -19.88 18.57
N GLU A 239 13.19 -20.02 17.94
CA GLU A 239 12.82 -21.24 17.23
C GLU A 239 13.71 -21.47 16.00
N LEU A 240 14.01 -20.42 15.22
CA LEU A 240 14.91 -20.52 14.07
C LEU A 240 16.32 -20.92 14.50
N LYS A 241 16.84 -20.31 15.58
CA LYS A 241 18.15 -20.68 16.14
C LYS A 241 18.19 -22.16 16.51
N GLN A 242 17.14 -22.67 17.14
CA GLN A 242 17.04 -24.09 17.48
C GLN A 242 16.97 -24.97 16.22
N ALA A 243 16.20 -24.56 15.21
CA ALA A 243 16.12 -25.27 13.93
C ALA A 243 17.48 -25.34 13.21
N ILE A 244 18.30 -24.29 13.27
CA ILE A 244 19.66 -24.28 12.70
C ILE A 244 20.57 -25.27 13.44
N LEU A 245 20.54 -25.28 14.77
CA LEU A 245 21.33 -26.20 15.60
C LEU A 245 20.97 -27.67 15.35
N ASP A 246 19.67 -27.94 15.18
CA ASP A 246 19.16 -29.29 14.95
C ASP A 246 19.20 -29.72 13.47
N GLN A 247 19.72 -28.87 12.56
CA GLN A 247 19.73 -29.09 11.11
C GLN A 247 18.32 -29.32 10.52
N LYS A 248 17.32 -28.57 11.02
CA LYS A 248 15.90 -28.65 10.67
C LYS A 248 15.36 -27.36 10.01
N VAL A 249 16.21 -26.62 9.32
CA VAL A 249 15.82 -25.35 8.65
C VAL A 249 14.68 -25.58 7.64
N ASN A 250 14.74 -26.67 6.86
CA ASN A 250 13.65 -27.05 5.95
C ASN A 250 12.31 -27.29 6.67
N SER A 251 12.33 -27.89 7.86
CA SER A 251 11.12 -28.10 8.66
C SER A 251 10.56 -26.79 9.23
N PHE A 252 11.43 -25.86 9.65
CA PHE A 252 11.03 -24.53 10.06
C PHE A 252 10.34 -23.78 8.91
N TYR A 253 10.94 -23.80 7.72
CA TYR A 253 10.33 -23.22 6.52
C TYR A 253 8.94 -23.82 6.24
N ALA A 254 8.84 -25.15 6.17
CA ALA A 254 7.59 -25.83 5.87
C ALA A 254 6.48 -25.55 6.89
N LYS A 255 6.84 -25.33 8.16
CA LYS A 255 5.89 -24.97 9.23
C LYS A 255 5.21 -23.62 8.97
N TYR A 256 5.96 -22.62 8.54
CA TYR A 256 5.46 -21.23 8.45
C TYR A 256 5.12 -20.78 7.03
N PHE A 257 5.49 -21.53 6.00
CA PHE A 257 5.32 -21.12 4.61
C PHE A 257 3.85 -20.86 4.24
N HIS A 258 2.92 -21.70 4.71
CA HIS A 258 1.50 -21.55 4.38
C HIS A 258 0.89 -20.28 4.97
N ASP A 259 1.19 -19.95 6.23
CA ASP A 259 0.72 -18.70 6.86
C ASP A 259 1.26 -17.47 6.12
N ALA A 260 2.53 -17.53 5.68
CA ALA A 260 3.13 -16.45 4.91
C ALA A 260 2.54 -16.31 3.50
N GLU A 261 2.17 -17.42 2.86
CA GLU A 261 1.43 -17.44 1.60
C GLU A 261 0.03 -16.86 1.76
N ASP A 262 -0.70 -17.24 2.81
CA ASP A 262 -2.03 -16.71 3.11
C ASP A 262 -1.98 -15.20 3.40
N ASN A 263 -0.90 -14.73 4.05
CA ASN A 263 -0.67 -13.31 4.25
C ASN A 263 -0.41 -12.60 2.92
N TRP A 264 0.46 -13.16 2.06
CA TRP A 264 0.70 -12.65 0.70
C TRP A 264 -0.59 -12.58 -0.14
N ASN A 265 -1.39 -13.63 -0.16
CA ASN A 265 -2.65 -13.68 -0.92
C ASN A 265 -3.69 -12.69 -0.39
N SER A 266 -3.66 -12.35 0.90
CA SER A 266 -4.61 -11.37 1.47
C SER A 266 -4.48 -9.95 0.91
N PHE A 267 -3.36 -9.63 0.26
CA PHE A 267 -3.18 -8.38 -0.48
C PHE A 267 -3.84 -8.39 -1.86
N PHE A 268 -4.40 -9.51 -2.30
CA PHE A 268 -4.83 -9.69 -3.71
C PHE A 268 -6.21 -10.32 -3.85
N ASP A 269 -6.55 -11.20 -2.92
CA ASP A 269 -7.84 -11.87 -2.91
C ASP A 269 -8.94 -10.93 -2.40
N ILE A 270 -10.10 -10.97 -3.04
CA ILE A 270 -11.32 -10.29 -2.61
C ILE A 270 -11.86 -11.02 -1.37
N PRO A 271 -11.87 -10.37 -0.20
CA PRO A 271 -12.46 -10.95 1.01
C PRO A 271 -13.97 -11.21 0.82
N GLN A 272 -14.49 -12.28 1.43
CA GLN A 272 -15.89 -12.65 1.25
C GLN A 272 -16.88 -11.57 1.72
N ASP A 273 -16.50 -10.80 2.75
CA ASP A 273 -17.28 -9.69 3.31
C ASP A 273 -17.20 -8.39 2.48
N ARG A 274 -16.28 -8.32 1.51
CA ARG A 274 -16.12 -7.16 0.61
C ARG A 274 -16.71 -7.36 -0.78
N LYS A 275 -17.36 -8.50 -1.03
CA LYS A 275 -18.01 -8.78 -2.31
C LYS A 275 -19.12 -7.77 -2.58
N TYR A 276 -19.15 -7.21 -3.79
CA TYR A 276 -20.23 -6.34 -4.20
C TYR A 276 -21.38 -7.14 -4.83
N PRO A 277 -22.55 -7.24 -4.17
CA PRO A 277 -23.61 -8.15 -4.57
C PRO A 277 -24.34 -7.74 -5.85
N GLU A 278 -24.19 -6.50 -6.32
CA GLU A 278 -24.85 -6.01 -7.54
C GLU A 278 -24.05 -6.28 -8.83
N ILE A 279 -22.92 -6.99 -8.75
CA ILE A 279 -22.16 -7.42 -9.92
C ILE A 279 -22.90 -8.58 -10.61
N LEU A 280 -23.18 -8.41 -11.90
CA LEU A 280 -23.83 -9.41 -12.73
C LEU A 280 -22.82 -10.00 -13.72
N TRP A 281 -22.42 -11.25 -13.51
CA TRP A 281 -21.56 -11.99 -14.45
C TRP A 281 -22.09 -13.41 -14.66
N ASP A 282 -22.76 -13.61 -15.78
CA ASP A 282 -23.46 -14.85 -16.13
C ASP A 282 -22.58 -15.74 -17.02
N SER A 283 -22.50 -17.04 -16.71
CA SER A 283 -21.78 -18.04 -17.51
C SER A 283 -22.24 -18.16 -18.97
N ARG A 284 -23.44 -17.68 -19.32
CA ARG A 284 -23.94 -17.55 -20.70
C ARG A 284 -23.33 -16.37 -21.45
N GLN A 285 -22.81 -15.38 -20.74
CA GLN A 285 -22.10 -14.22 -21.27
C GLN A 285 -20.75 -14.07 -20.54
N PRO A 286 -19.84 -15.06 -20.63
CA PRO A 286 -18.63 -15.09 -19.82
C PRO A 286 -17.66 -13.95 -20.16
N ASN A 287 -17.84 -13.29 -21.30
CA ASN A 287 -17.04 -12.17 -21.78
C ASN A 287 -17.57 -10.79 -21.34
N LEU A 288 -18.67 -10.74 -20.58
CA LEU A 288 -19.28 -9.47 -20.17
C LEU A 288 -19.70 -9.51 -18.70
N THR A 289 -19.13 -8.61 -17.90
CA THR A 289 -19.57 -8.32 -16.54
C THR A 289 -20.30 -6.98 -16.53
N ARG A 290 -21.43 -6.90 -15.82
CA ARG A 290 -22.22 -5.68 -15.72
C ARG A 290 -22.30 -5.20 -14.28
N ILE A 291 -22.24 -3.90 -14.08
CA ILE A 291 -22.36 -3.27 -12.77
C ILE A 291 -23.24 -2.03 -12.86
N ALA A 292 -24.15 -1.86 -11.91
CA ALA A 292 -25.00 -0.68 -11.84
C ALA A 292 -24.24 0.52 -11.27
N PHE A 293 -24.40 1.68 -11.88
CA PHE A 293 -23.98 2.98 -11.33
C PHE A 293 -25.20 3.89 -11.20
N MET A 294 -25.19 4.74 -10.18
CA MET A 294 -26.09 5.87 -10.13
C MET A 294 -25.72 6.87 -11.23
N GLU A 295 -26.74 7.45 -11.84
CA GLU A 295 -26.62 8.47 -12.88
C GLU A 295 -25.83 9.70 -12.36
N PRO A 296 -24.65 10.03 -12.92
CA PRO A 296 -23.92 11.23 -12.51
C PRO A 296 -24.64 12.53 -12.90
N GLU A 297 -24.30 13.60 -12.19
CA GLU A 297 -24.94 14.93 -12.35
C GLU A 297 -24.74 15.55 -13.74
N THR A 298 -23.68 15.17 -14.46
CA THR A 298 -23.32 15.73 -15.76
C THR A 298 -22.91 14.65 -16.75
N GLU A 299 -23.16 14.90 -18.03
CA GLU A 299 -22.77 14.00 -19.12
C GLU A 299 -21.23 13.87 -19.23
N GLU A 300 -20.49 14.94 -18.92
CA GLU A 300 -19.02 14.90 -18.86
C GLU A 300 -18.53 13.86 -17.83
N ARG A 301 -19.12 13.85 -16.63
CA ARG A 301 -18.79 12.86 -15.59
C ARG A 301 -19.22 11.45 -16.00
N ARG A 302 -20.35 11.30 -16.70
CA ARG A 302 -20.75 10.01 -17.27
C ARG A 302 -19.68 9.45 -18.20
N GLN A 303 -19.26 10.26 -19.17
CA GLN A 303 -18.25 9.87 -20.16
C GLN A 303 -16.90 9.60 -19.51
N PHE A 304 -16.52 10.40 -18.52
CA PHE A 304 -15.31 10.19 -17.73
C PHE A 304 -15.33 8.83 -17.01
N LEU A 305 -16.42 8.46 -16.34
CA LEU A 305 -16.55 7.16 -15.67
C LEU A 305 -16.50 6.01 -16.68
N GLN A 306 -17.25 6.11 -17.78
CA GLN A 306 -17.26 5.05 -18.80
C GLN A 306 -15.89 4.83 -19.43
N SER A 307 -15.22 5.89 -19.87
CA SER A 307 -13.90 5.77 -20.50
C SER A 307 -12.85 5.28 -19.52
N ASN A 308 -12.79 5.81 -18.29
CA ASN A 308 -11.72 5.43 -17.37
C ASN A 308 -11.94 4.05 -16.75
N ILE A 309 -13.15 3.73 -16.31
CA ILE A 309 -13.41 2.44 -15.67
C ILE A 309 -13.51 1.34 -16.74
N GLN A 310 -14.35 1.52 -17.77
CA GLN A 310 -14.56 0.42 -18.72
C GLN A 310 -13.36 0.19 -19.63
N ASP A 311 -12.50 1.17 -19.92
CA ASP A 311 -11.31 0.90 -20.75
C ASP A 311 -10.19 0.25 -19.94
N GLU A 312 -10.06 0.55 -18.65
CA GLU A 312 -9.07 -0.10 -17.78
C GLU A 312 -9.50 -1.54 -17.43
N TRP A 313 -10.78 -1.74 -17.08
CA TRP A 313 -11.30 -3.04 -16.65
C TRP A 313 -11.74 -3.91 -17.85
N ARG A 314 -10.79 -4.19 -18.75
CA ARG A 314 -10.92 -5.16 -19.85
C ARG A 314 -9.72 -6.09 -19.90
N TRP A 315 -9.96 -7.36 -20.20
CA TRP A 315 -8.91 -8.37 -20.31
C TRP A 315 -9.19 -9.31 -21.48
N LEU A 316 -8.33 -9.25 -22.50
CA LEU A 316 -8.49 -10.02 -23.74
C LEU A 316 -9.89 -9.78 -24.36
N GLY A 317 -10.74 -10.82 -24.38
CA GLY A 317 -12.12 -10.73 -24.88
C GLY A 317 -13.17 -10.38 -23.82
N TRP A 318 -12.80 -10.30 -22.55
CA TRP A 318 -13.68 -9.93 -21.44
C TRP A 318 -13.70 -8.42 -21.21
N ALA A 319 -14.86 -7.86 -20.88
CA ALA A 319 -15.02 -6.47 -20.52
C ALA A 319 -16.02 -6.25 -19.37
N LEU A 320 -15.77 -5.22 -18.58
CA LEU A 320 -16.74 -4.67 -17.63
C LEU A 320 -17.54 -3.54 -18.28
N GLN A 321 -18.86 -3.58 -18.11
CA GLN A 321 -19.79 -2.56 -18.57
C GLN A 321 -20.52 -1.91 -17.40
N ILE A 322 -20.54 -0.58 -17.42
CA ILE A 322 -21.31 0.25 -16.49
C ILE A 322 -22.71 0.46 -17.06
N ASP A 323 -23.71 0.11 -16.26
CA ASP A 323 -25.12 0.41 -16.52
C ASP A 323 -25.59 1.54 -15.60
N PHE A 324 -25.83 2.73 -16.16
CA PHE A 324 -26.36 3.85 -15.39
C PHE A 324 -27.84 3.68 -15.08
N SER A 325 -28.22 4.01 -13.85
CA SER A 325 -29.58 3.93 -13.34
C SER A 325 -29.88 5.15 -12.46
N PRO A 326 -31.11 5.68 -12.46
CA PRO A 326 -31.42 6.90 -11.71
C PRO A 326 -31.37 6.74 -10.18
N SER A 327 -31.41 5.52 -9.64
CA SER A 327 -31.64 5.32 -8.20
C SER A 327 -30.93 4.13 -7.56
N ARG A 328 -30.02 3.46 -8.27
CA ARG A 328 -29.33 2.25 -7.76
C ARG A 328 -27.93 2.13 -8.32
N GLY A 329 -27.10 1.35 -7.63
CA GLY A 329 -25.72 1.09 -8.00
C GLY A 329 -24.71 1.97 -7.28
N VAL A 330 -23.47 1.91 -7.76
CA VAL A 330 -22.33 2.66 -7.24
C VAL A 330 -22.57 4.16 -7.42
N LEU A 331 -22.39 4.94 -6.36
CA LEU A 331 -22.48 6.39 -6.41
C LEU A 331 -21.08 6.99 -6.48
N VAL A 332 -20.88 8.00 -7.32
CA VAL A 332 -19.66 8.82 -7.30
C VAL A 332 -20.02 10.22 -6.84
N LYS A 333 -19.36 10.73 -5.80
CA LYS A 333 -19.54 12.08 -5.27
C LYS A 333 -18.28 12.90 -5.46
N TRP A 334 -18.42 14.09 -6.02
CA TRP A 334 -17.33 15.04 -6.16
C TRP A 334 -17.46 16.10 -5.06
N GLN A 335 -16.46 16.17 -4.19
CA GLN A 335 -16.42 17.12 -3.07
C GLN A 335 -15.11 17.88 -3.08
N GLU A 336 -15.16 19.19 -2.86
CA GLU A 336 -13.95 20.00 -2.83
C GLU A 336 -13.02 19.61 -1.68
N GLY A 337 -11.76 19.34 -2.01
CA GLY A 337 -10.70 19.11 -1.03
C GLY A 337 -10.77 17.78 -0.30
N ILE A 338 -11.61 16.84 -0.76
CA ILE A 338 -11.66 15.48 -0.22
C ILE A 338 -10.47 14.66 -0.75
N THR A 339 -9.86 13.84 0.10
CA THR A 339 -8.99 12.77 -0.37
C THR A 339 -9.89 11.67 -0.95
N PRO A 340 -9.65 11.22 -2.18
CA PRO A 340 -10.43 10.13 -2.77
C PRO A 340 -10.42 8.88 -1.89
N HIS A 341 -11.57 8.21 -1.82
CA HIS A 341 -11.76 6.96 -1.07
C HIS A 341 -13.11 6.32 -1.41
N VAL A 342 -13.26 5.05 -1.04
CA VAL A 342 -14.56 4.34 -1.02
C VAL A 342 -15.17 4.30 0.37
N ASP A 343 -16.44 4.69 0.49
CA ASP A 343 -17.29 4.31 1.62
C ASP A 343 -17.99 2.99 1.31
N HIS A 344 -17.45 1.90 1.85
CA HIS A 344 -17.97 0.55 1.64
C HIS A 344 -19.39 0.33 2.18
N PHE A 345 -19.87 1.16 3.13
CA PHE A 345 -21.23 1.01 3.65
C PHE A 345 -22.28 1.52 2.67
N SER A 346 -21.94 2.56 1.90
CA SER A 346 -22.85 3.18 0.93
C SER A 346 -22.49 2.88 -0.53
N ASN A 347 -21.39 2.17 -0.78
CA ASN A 347 -20.81 1.96 -2.11
C ASN A 347 -20.61 3.28 -2.85
N THR A 348 -20.14 4.30 -2.12
CA THR A 348 -19.87 5.63 -2.66
C THR A 348 -18.37 5.82 -2.88
N ILE A 349 -17.98 6.18 -4.09
CA ILE A 349 -16.64 6.69 -4.39
C ILE A 349 -16.65 8.21 -4.18
N PHE A 350 -15.78 8.72 -3.33
CA PHE A 350 -15.54 10.16 -3.20
C PHE A 350 -14.36 10.57 -4.07
N MET A 351 -14.52 11.66 -4.83
CA MET A 351 -13.50 12.23 -5.70
C MET A 351 -13.35 13.73 -5.39
N ASP A 352 -12.15 14.29 -5.56
CA ASP A 352 -11.95 15.73 -5.39
C ASP A 352 -12.54 16.53 -6.54
N ALA A 353 -13.48 17.43 -6.23
CA ALA A 353 -14.10 18.31 -7.21
C ALA A 353 -13.12 19.36 -7.78
N ASN A 354 -12.04 19.68 -7.06
CA ASN A 354 -11.05 20.68 -7.49
C ASN A 354 -10.03 20.14 -8.49
N SER A 355 -10.02 18.83 -8.75
CA SER A 355 -9.01 18.20 -9.61
C SER A 355 -9.59 18.00 -11.03
N PRO A 356 -8.95 18.53 -12.08
CA PRO A 356 -9.45 18.38 -13.44
C PRO A 356 -9.55 16.90 -13.86
N LEU A 357 -10.66 16.51 -14.48
CA LEU A 357 -10.91 15.13 -14.94
C LEU A 357 -9.89 14.65 -16.00
N THR A 358 -9.18 15.57 -16.65
CA THR A 358 -8.14 15.27 -17.63
C THR A 358 -6.82 14.86 -16.98
N GLU A 359 -6.61 15.15 -15.70
CA GLU A 359 -5.38 14.81 -15.01
C GLU A 359 -5.18 13.29 -14.94
N TYR A 360 -3.93 12.87 -15.13
CA TYR A 360 -3.57 11.46 -15.05
C TYR A 360 -3.92 10.85 -13.69
N ASN A 361 -3.60 11.55 -12.60
CA ASN A 361 -3.83 11.05 -11.25
C ASN A 361 -5.33 10.85 -11.00
N VAL A 362 -6.18 11.80 -11.40
CA VAL A 362 -7.65 11.67 -11.26
C VAL A 362 -8.19 10.46 -12.03
N ARG A 363 -7.67 10.21 -13.24
CA ARG A 363 -8.03 9.05 -14.06
C ARG A 363 -7.58 7.73 -13.46
N TRP A 364 -6.37 7.68 -12.89
CA TRP A 364 -5.90 6.49 -12.19
C TRP A 364 -6.70 6.25 -10.91
N THR A 365 -6.90 7.29 -10.09
CA THR A 365 -7.60 7.18 -8.81
C THR A 365 -9.00 6.62 -8.99
N ILE A 366 -9.80 7.10 -9.94
CA ILE A 366 -11.14 6.52 -10.15
C ILE A 366 -11.10 5.04 -10.53
N ARG A 367 -10.06 4.57 -11.23
CA ARG A 367 -9.89 3.15 -11.60
C ARG A 367 -9.52 2.31 -10.38
N HIS A 368 -8.66 2.85 -9.52
CA HIS A 368 -8.21 2.24 -8.28
C HIS A 368 -9.34 2.15 -7.24
N GLU A 369 -10.01 3.27 -6.96
CA GLU A 369 -11.19 3.31 -6.07
C GLU A 369 -12.30 2.39 -6.58
N PHE A 370 -12.47 2.29 -7.89
CA PHE A 370 -13.40 1.32 -8.46
C PHE A 370 -12.98 -0.13 -8.20
N GLY A 371 -11.68 -0.44 -8.16
CA GLY A 371 -11.19 -1.74 -7.71
C GLY A 371 -11.63 -2.08 -6.28
N HIS A 372 -11.65 -1.09 -5.37
CA HIS A 372 -12.20 -1.29 -4.03
C HIS A 372 -13.71 -1.53 -3.99
N ILE A 373 -14.47 -0.92 -4.91
CA ILE A 373 -15.89 -1.27 -5.10
C ILE A 373 -16.04 -2.72 -5.55
N LEU A 374 -15.14 -3.23 -6.40
CA LEU A 374 -15.11 -4.64 -6.79
C LEU A 374 -14.67 -5.58 -5.65
N GLY A 375 -14.21 -5.02 -4.53
CA GLY A 375 -13.78 -5.75 -3.34
C GLY A 375 -12.28 -6.01 -3.25
N PHE A 376 -11.48 -5.53 -4.21
CA PHE A 376 -10.02 -5.70 -4.16
C PHE A 376 -9.41 -4.90 -3.01
N PRO A 377 -8.50 -5.49 -2.23
CA PRO A 377 -7.70 -4.77 -1.26
C PRO A 377 -6.58 -3.96 -1.96
N ASP A 378 -5.99 -3.02 -1.22
CA ASP A 378 -4.70 -2.44 -1.55
C ASP A 378 -3.60 -3.51 -1.54
N CYS A 379 -2.65 -3.42 -2.48
CA CYS A 379 -1.51 -4.33 -2.52
C CYS A 379 -0.16 -3.64 -2.32
N TYR A 380 -0.12 -2.82 -1.28
CA TYR A 380 1.10 -2.23 -0.76
C TYR A 380 1.14 -2.36 0.76
N LEU A 381 2.34 -2.26 1.33
CA LEU A 381 2.55 -2.33 2.77
C LEU A 381 3.31 -1.10 3.25
N GLU A 382 2.93 -0.64 4.44
CA GLU A 382 3.71 0.30 5.22
C GLU A 382 3.70 -0.09 6.69
N PHE A 383 4.88 -0.15 7.30
CA PHE A 383 5.07 -0.48 8.70
C PHE A 383 6.27 0.28 9.29
N TYR A 384 6.40 0.26 10.61
CA TYR A 384 7.54 0.85 11.31
C TYR A 384 8.50 -0.25 11.78
N ASP A 385 9.74 -0.18 11.31
CA ASP A 385 10.84 -1.04 11.74
C ASP A 385 11.49 -0.43 12.99
N GLU A 386 11.17 -1.00 14.16
CA GLU A 386 11.64 -0.50 15.45
C GLU A 386 13.15 -0.66 15.65
N ASP A 387 13.75 -1.71 15.08
CA ASP A 387 15.19 -1.97 15.21
C ASP A 387 16.02 -0.89 14.51
N ARG A 388 15.49 -0.36 13.41
CA ARG A 388 16.14 0.67 12.58
C ARG A 388 15.57 2.07 12.76
N ALA A 389 14.47 2.19 13.51
CA ALA A 389 13.72 3.42 13.71
C ALA A 389 13.33 4.12 12.39
N VAL A 390 12.82 3.36 11.42
CA VAL A 390 12.39 3.86 10.10
C VAL A 390 11.00 3.35 9.74
N MET A 391 10.23 4.18 9.03
CA MET A 391 9.10 3.67 8.25
C MET A 391 9.65 2.94 7.03
N VAL A 392 9.06 1.79 6.72
CA VAL A 392 9.34 1.00 5.53
C VAL A 392 8.04 0.90 4.73
N GLN A 393 8.08 1.26 3.45
CA GLN A 393 6.94 1.10 2.55
C GLN A 393 7.34 0.51 1.19
N TYR A 394 6.47 -0.31 0.62
CA TYR A 394 6.66 -0.88 -0.72
C TYR A 394 5.35 -1.37 -1.34
N GLN A 395 5.38 -1.55 -2.66
CA GLN A 395 4.32 -2.07 -3.51
C GLN A 395 4.67 -3.50 -3.90
N LEU A 396 3.73 -4.43 -3.72
CA LEU A 396 4.01 -5.85 -3.95
C LEU A 396 4.18 -6.16 -5.45
N ASP A 397 3.45 -5.44 -6.32
CA ASP A 397 3.57 -5.53 -7.78
C ASP A 397 3.36 -4.15 -8.43
N ILE A 398 4.44 -3.52 -8.87
CA ILE A 398 4.40 -2.16 -9.44
C ILE A 398 3.63 -2.05 -10.76
N THR A 399 3.30 -3.18 -11.38
CA THR A 399 2.52 -3.26 -12.63
C THR A 399 1.04 -3.48 -12.38
N ASP A 400 0.63 -3.59 -11.12
CA ASP A 400 -0.73 -3.89 -10.71
C ASP A 400 -1.52 -2.66 -10.29
N LEU A 401 -2.73 -2.51 -10.83
CA LEU A 401 -3.61 -1.35 -10.60
C LEU A 401 -3.90 -1.10 -9.11
N MET A 402 -3.98 -2.15 -8.30
CA MET A 402 -4.29 -2.03 -6.87
C MET A 402 -3.06 -1.78 -6.01
N CYS A 403 -1.85 -1.82 -6.60
CA CYS A 403 -0.59 -1.63 -5.89
C CYS A 403 0.03 -0.26 -6.18
N SER A 404 -0.16 0.25 -7.41
CA SER A 404 0.73 1.26 -7.97
C SER A 404 0.02 2.20 -8.95
N ARG A 405 0.41 3.49 -8.92
CA ARG A 405 -0.02 4.50 -9.90
C ARG A 405 0.42 4.22 -11.34
N ARG A 406 1.37 3.30 -11.53
CA ARG A 406 1.82 2.79 -12.84
C ARG A 406 1.12 1.50 -13.26
N GLY A 407 0.35 0.91 -12.34
CA GLY A 407 -0.29 -0.35 -12.53
C GLY A 407 -1.44 -0.31 -13.52
N LYS A 408 -1.77 -1.50 -14.04
CA LYS A 408 -2.90 -1.75 -14.93
C LYS A 408 -3.66 -2.98 -14.49
N LEU A 409 -4.82 -3.21 -15.08
CA LEU A 409 -5.48 -4.50 -14.98
C LEU A 409 -4.54 -5.63 -15.44
N LYS A 410 -4.38 -6.62 -14.57
CA LYS A 410 -3.66 -7.88 -14.81
C LYS A 410 -4.60 -9.08 -14.85
N GLU A 411 -4.15 -10.17 -15.46
CA GLU A 411 -4.85 -11.48 -15.52
C GLU A 411 -5.41 -11.92 -14.17
N ARG A 412 -4.63 -11.76 -13.11
CA ARG A 412 -5.03 -12.15 -11.75
C ARG A 412 -6.30 -11.43 -11.26
N HIS A 413 -6.52 -10.17 -11.63
CA HIS A 413 -7.75 -9.48 -11.27
C HIS A 413 -8.94 -10.11 -11.98
N TRP A 414 -8.78 -10.43 -13.26
CA TRP A 414 -9.82 -11.10 -14.03
C TRP A 414 -10.13 -12.48 -13.44
N LEU A 415 -9.11 -13.28 -13.11
CA LEU A 415 -9.28 -14.58 -12.44
C LEU A 415 -9.98 -14.43 -11.08
N GLU A 416 -9.61 -13.41 -10.32
CA GLU A 416 -10.18 -13.18 -8.99
C GLU A 416 -11.63 -12.68 -9.06
N LEU A 417 -11.95 -11.81 -10.02
CA LEU A 417 -13.34 -11.45 -10.30
C LEU A 417 -14.14 -12.68 -10.76
N GLN A 418 -13.56 -13.53 -11.62
CA GLN A 418 -14.22 -14.73 -12.13
C GLN A 418 -14.54 -15.68 -10.97
N ARG A 419 -13.57 -15.93 -10.08
CA ARG A 419 -13.74 -16.75 -8.89
C ARG A 419 -14.88 -16.28 -7.99
N ASN A 420 -15.07 -14.97 -7.88
CA ASN A 420 -16.02 -14.40 -6.92
C ASN A 420 -17.41 -14.08 -7.50
N TYR A 421 -17.51 -13.81 -8.81
CA TYR A 421 -18.72 -13.23 -9.39
C TYR A 421 -19.31 -14.01 -10.58
N LEU A 422 -18.56 -14.90 -11.25
CA LEU A 422 -19.09 -15.70 -12.35
C LEU A 422 -19.96 -16.85 -11.83
N HIS A 423 -21.23 -16.90 -12.27
CA HIS A 423 -22.21 -17.90 -11.84
C HIS A 423 -22.95 -18.62 -12.98
#